data_AF-A0A9J6E4F9-F1
#
_entry.id   AF-A0A9J6E4F9-F1
#
_cell.length_a   1.000
_cell.length_b   1.000
_cell.length_c   1.000
_cell.angle_alpha   90.00
_cell.angle_beta   90.00
_cell.angle_gamma   90.00
#
_symmetry.space_group_name_H-M   'P 1'
#
loop_
_entity.id
_entity.type
_entity.pdbx_description
1 polymer ?
#
loop_
_entity_poly.entity_id
_entity_poly.type
_entity_poly.pdbx_seq_one_letter_code
_entity_poly.pdbx_strand_id
1 'polypeptide(L)'
;MTKPGRLSFLDDYVKKLPVSGACTDCGNVSHRVPTLHAVYTIGAGHLRGPSNHTHEFATLAGSEEAQPPTLRTAKVLALTVLDLLTDVELMRKARAEFDNLQLQLNAQMERMTR
;
A
#
# COMPACT_ATOMS: atom_id res chain seq x y z
N MET A 1 -5.43 15.09 24.70
CA MET A 1 -6.68 14.38 24.38
C MET A 1 -6.77 14.20 22.87
N THR A 2 -6.49 12.99 22.38
CA THR A 2 -6.62 12.60 20.97
C THR A 2 -8.10 12.33 20.67
N LYS A 3 -8.59 12.82 19.52
CA LYS A 3 -10.00 12.64 19.10
C LYS A 3 -10.33 11.14 18.94
N PRO A 4 -11.49 10.66 19.41
CA PRO A 4 -11.95 9.30 19.14
C PRO A 4 -12.32 9.19 17.66
N GLY A 5 -11.72 8.22 16.95
CA GLY A 5 -12.07 7.89 15.56
C GLY A 5 -10.93 7.95 14.53
N ARG A 6 -9.70 8.33 14.91
CA ARG A 6 -8.56 8.17 13.99
C ARG A 6 -8.15 6.69 13.98
N LEU A 7 -8.49 5.98 12.91
CA LEU A 7 -7.83 4.73 12.53
C LEU A 7 -6.32 4.99 12.51
N SER A 8 -5.60 4.54 13.53
CA SER A 8 -4.15 4.50 13.49
C SER A 8 -3.77 3.40 12.52
N PHE A 9 -3.30 3.77 11.33
CA PHE A 9 -2.62 2.82 10.46
C PHE A 9 -1.44 2.24 11.23
N LEU A 10 -1.19 0.93 11.06
CA LEU A 10 -0.08 0.17 11.64
C LEU A 10 1.29 0.61 11.05
N ASP A 11 1.53 1.91 10.93
CA ASP A 11 2.70 2.49 10.26
C ASP A 11 4.02 2.05 10.90
N ASP A 12 4.01 1.81 12.22
CA ASP A 12 5.20 1.37 12.95
C ASP A 12 5.54 -0.11 12.73
N TYR A 13 4.61 -0.90 12.18
CA TYR A 13 4.85 -2.29 11.84
C TYR A 13 5.55 -2.43 10.48
N VAL A 14 5.14 -1.63 9.48
CA VAL A 14 5.73 -1.63 8.13
C VAL A 14 7.21 -1.25 8.17
N LYS A 15 7.60 -0.30 9.04
CA LYS A 15 9.01 0.12 9.21
C LYS A 15 9.95 -0.99 9.72
N LYS A 16 9.41 -2.06 10.30
CA LYS A 16 10.18 -3.18 10.87
C LYS A 16 10.18 -4.42 9.98
N LEU A 17 9.42 -4.40 8.88
CA LEU A 17 9.44 -5.49 7.92
C LEU A 17 10.75 -5.41 7.12
N PRO A 18 11.45 -6.54 6.92
CA PRO A 18 12.60 -6.55 6.01
C PRO A 18 12.14 -6.07 4.63
N VAL A 19 13.02 -5.38 3.91
CA VAL A 19 12.78 -5.00 2.50
C VAL A 19 12.35 -6.27 1.75
N SER A 20 11.11 -6.30 1.29
CA SER A 20 10.59 -7.47 0.60
C SER A 20 11.31 -7.62 -0.74
N GLY A 21 11.73 -8.83 -1.10
CA GLY A 21 12.14 -9.17 -2.47
C GLY A 21 10.97 -9.22 -3.47
N ALA A 22 9.87 -8.50 -3.18
CA ALA A 22 8.68 -8.49 -4.01
C ALA A 22 8.91 -7.65 -5.28
N CYS A 23 8.31 -8.10 -6.39
CA CYS A 23 8.37 -7.43 -7.68
C CYS A 23 6.96 -7.35 -8.26
N THR A 24 6.59 -6.20 -8.82
CA THR A 24 5.30 -5.96 -9.48
C THR A 24 5.46 -4.87 -10.55
N ASP A 25 4.74 -5.03 -11.66
CA ASP A 25 4.60 -4.03 -12.72
C ASP A 25 3.87 -2.75 -12.25
N CYS A 26 3.15 -2.80 -11.13
CA CYS A 26 2.62 -1.61 -10.45
C CYS A 26 3.74 -0.61 -10.09
N GLY A 27 4.97 -1.09 -9.89
CA GLY A 27 6.16 -0.25 -9.76
C GLY A 27 6.36 0.68 -10.96
N ASN A 28 6.19 0.18 -12.19
CA ASN A 28 6.28 1.01 -13.40
C ASN A 28 5.23 2.13 -13.42
N VAL A 29 4.00 1.82 -12.99
CA VAL A 29 2.90 2.80 -12.90
C VAL A 29 3.20 3.86 -11.84
N SER A 30 3.82 3.46 -10.74
CA SER A 30 4.20 4.35 -9.63
C SER A 30 5.24 5.43 -10.00
N HIS A 31 5.87 5.33 -11.18
CA HIS A 31 6.71 6.40 -11.72
C HIS A 31 5.94 7.44 -12.55
N ARG A 32 4.68 7.16 -12.91
CA ARG A 32 3.87 8.02 -13.77
C ARG A 32 2.76 8.74 -13.03
N VAL A 33 2.19 8.12 -12.00
CA VAL A 33 1.08 8.68 -11.22
C VAL A 33 1.18 8.29 -9.74
N PRO A 34 0.57 9.06 -8.81
CA PRO A 34 0.34 8.63 -7.44
C PRO A 34 -0.31 7.25 -7.45
N THR A 35 0.33 6.30 -6.76
CA THR A 35 -0.02 4.88 -6.82
C THR A 35 -0.01 4.29 -5.43
N LEU A 36 -0.99 3.43 -5.14
CA LEU A 36 -1.10 2.69 -3.88
C LEU A 36 -1.12 1.19 -4.20
N HIS A 37 -0.16 0.44 -3.66
CA HIS A 37 -0.15 -1.02 -3.70
C HIS A 37 -0.34 -1.56 -2.28
N ALA A 38 -1.60 -1.77 -1.89
CA ALA A 38 -1.96 -2.20 -0.54
C ALA A 38 -1.70 -3.71 -0.34
N VAL A 39 -1.12 -4.06 0.80
CA VAL A 39 -0.91 -5.44 1.25
C VAL A 39 -1.69 -5.65 2.55
N TYR A 40 -2.35 -6.80 2.69
CA TYR A 40 -3.16 -7.15 3.86
C TYR A 40 -3.04 -8.65 4.15
N THR A 41 -3.40 -9.05 5.38
CA THR A 41 -3.46 -10.46 5.78
C THR A 41 -4.76 -11.11 5.31
N ILE A 42 -4.68 -12.33 4.80
CA ILE A 42 -5.82 -13.15 4.34
C ILE A 42 -6.14 -14.31 5.30
N GLY A 43 -5.78 -14.19 6.58
CA GLY A 43 -5.88 -15.26 7.57
C GLY A 43 -4.52 -15.70 8.09
N ALA A 44 -4.53 -16.51 9.16
CA ALA A 44 -3.38 -16.87 10.00
C ALA A 44 -2.71 -15.65 10.65
N GLY A 45 -3.07 -15.35 11.90
CA GLY A 45 -2.66 -14.15 12.64
C GLY A 45 -1.16 -13.98 12.96
N HIS A 46 -0.22 -14.47 12.16
CA HIS A 46 1.20 -14.45 12.49
C HIS A 46 2.10 -14.25 11.26
N LEU A 47 3.27 -13.68 11.55
CA LEU A 47 4.51 -13.53 10.75
C LEU A 47 5.05 -14.79 10.05
N ARG A 48 4.30 -15.91 10.07
CA ARG A 48 4.68 -17.23 9.55
C ARG A 48 3.50 -17.92 8.84
N GLY A 49 2.68 -17.14 8.15
CA GLY A 49 1.72 -17.70 7.19
C GLY A 49 2.44 -18.28 5.96
N PRO A 50 1.73 -19.05 5.11
CA PRO A 50 2.26 -19.49 3.82
C PRO A 50 2.84 -18.31 3.02
N SER A 51 3.98 -18.52 2.37
CA SER A 51 4.56 -17.51 1.49
C SER A 51 3.77 -17.40 0.20
N ASN A 52 3.76 -16.22 -0.42
CA ASN A 52 3.30 -16.08 -1.81
C ASN A 52 4.02 -17.11 -2.70
N HIS A 53 3.33 -17.58 -3.74
CA HIS A 53 3.81 -18.59 -4.68
C HIS A 53 3.94 -20.03 -4.13
N THR A 54 3.20 -20.38 -3.06
CA THR A 54 3.06 -21.79 -2.63
C THR A 54 1.62 -22.29 -2.75
N HIS A 55 1.44 -23.61 -2.79
CA HIS A 55 0.12 -24.25 -2.84
C HIS A 55 -0.71 -23.97 -1.58
N GLU A 56 -0.06 -23.87 -0.43
CA GLU A 56 -0.68 -23.54 0.85
C GLU A 56 -1.24 -22.12 0.83
N PHE A 57 -0.51 -21.16 0.23
CA PHE A 57 -1.02 -19.80 0.07
C PHE A 57 -2.22 -19.76 -0.88
N ALA A 58 -2.18 -20.49 -1.98
CA ALA A 58 -3.32 -20.59 -2.90
C ALA A 58 -4.57 -21.16 -2.20
N THR A 59 -4.38 -22.19 -1.37
CA THR A 59 -5.45 -22.78 -0.56
C THR A 59 -6.02 -21.78 0.45
N LEU A 60 -5.14 -21.05 1.17
CA LEU A 60 -5.54 -20.03 2.12
C LEU A 60 -6.30 -18.87 1.45
N ALA A 61 -5.81 -18.39 0.30
CA ALA A 61 -6.44 -17.31 -0.45
C ALA A 61 -7.85 -17.66 -0.94
N GLY A 62 -8.11 -18.94 -1.22
CA GLY A 62 -9.44 -19.46 -1.58
C GLY A 62 -10.34 -19.79 -0.38
N SER A 63 -9.85 -19.67 0.86
CA SER A 63 -10.59 -20.08 2.06
C SER A 63 -11.66 -19.07 2.47
N GLU A 64 -12.65 -19.53 3.26
CA GLU A 64 -13.64 -18.65 3.87
C GLU A 64 -13.01 -17.65 4.86
N GLU A 65 -11.92 -18.02 5.54
CA GLU A 65 -11.19 -17.13 6.46
C GLU A 65 -10.59 -15.91 5.75
N ALA A 66 -10.18 -16.07 4.49
CA ALA A 66 -9.62 -14.98 3.68
C ALA A 66 -10.66 -13.96 3.23
N GLN A 67 -11.95 -14.31 3.17
CA GLN A 67 -12.97 -13.45 2.56
C GLN A 67 -13.29 -12.20 3.40
N PRO A 68 -13.49 -12.28 4.73
CA PRO A 68 -13.75 -11.11 5.55
C PRO A 68 -12.67 -10.02 5.50
N PRO A 69 -11.35 -10.32 5.64
CA PRO A 69 -10.32 -9.29 5.49
C PRO A 69 -10.23 -8.77 4.06
N THR A 70 -10.41 -9.61 3.03
CA THR A 70 -10.47 -9.19 1.62
C THR A 70 -11.56 -8.15 1.40
N LEU A 71 -12.78 -8.43 1.85
CA LEU A 71 -13.92 -7.51 1.72
C LEU A 71 -13.68 -6.20 2.48
N ARG A 72 -13.02 -6.27 3.64
CA ARG A 72 -12.66 -5.07 4.42
C ARG A 72 -11.66 -4.21 3.65
N THR A 73 -10.61 -4.80 3.10
CA THR A 73 -9.59 -4.09 2.31
C THR A 73 -10.22 -3.47 1.06
N ALA A 74 -11.11 -4.19 0.37
CA ALA A 74 -11.84 -3.65 -0.78
C ALA A 74 -12.65 -2.39 -0.41
N LYS A 75 -13.33 -2.41 0.74
CA LYS A 75 -14.06 -1.23 1.25
C LYS A 75 -13.11 -0.08 1.60
N VAL A 76 -11.96 -0.37 2.21
CA VAL A 76 -10.95 0.65 2.51
C VAL A 76 -10.49 1.34 1.22
N LEU A 77 -10.15 0.57 0.18
CA LEU A 77 -9.73 1.14 -1.11
C LEU A 77 -10.84 2.00 -1.73
N ALA A 78 -12.10 1.53 -1.69
CA ALA A 78 -13.24 2.29 -2.22
C ALA A 78 -13.44 3.61 -1.45
N LEU A 79 -13.34 3.58 -0.12
CA LEU A 79 -13.47 4.78 0.72
C LEU A 79 -12.28 5.73 0.53
N THR A 80 -11.06 5.22 0.34
CA THR A 80 -9.90 6.06 -0.02
C THR A 80 -10.11 6.79 -1.34
N VAL A 81 -10.65 6.11 -2.35
CA VAL A 81 -10.99 6.76 -3.63
C VAL A 81 -12.11 7.78 -3.43
N LEU A 82 -13.12 7.47 -2.61
CA LEU A 82 -14.19 8.41 -2.30
C LEU A 82 -13.65 9.69 -1.63
N ASP A 83 -12.76 9.55 -0.65
CA ASP A 83 -12.10 10.68 0.00
C ASP A 83 -11.34 11.53 -1.03
N LEU A 84 -10.57 10.91 -1.92
CA LEU A 84 -9.84 11.61 -2.98
C LEU A 84 -10.76 12.33 -3.99
N LEU A 85 -11.91 11.74 -4.32
CA LEU A 85 -12.85 12.34 -5.27
C LEU A 85 -13.70 13.45 -4.65
N THR A 86 -13.93 13.40 -3.34
CA THR A 86 -14.79 14.36 -2.63
C THR A 86 -14.01 15.48 -1.94
N ASP A 87 -12.72 15.27 -1.64
CA ASP A 87 -11.80 16.29 -1.13
C ASP A 87 -10.76 16.65 -2.21
N VAL A 88 -11.05 17.73 -2.94
CA VAL A 88 -10.18 18.26 -4.00
C VAL A 88 -8.80 18.66 -3.45
N GLU A 89 -8.73 19.15 -2.21
CA GLU A 89 -7.46 19.55 -1.60
C GLU A 89 -6.62 18.33 -1.24
N LEU A 90 -7.24 17.23 -0.82
CA LEU A 90 -6.55 15.95 -0.63
C LEU A 90 -5.96 15.43 -1.94
N MET A 91 -6.73 15.42 -3.02
CA MET A 91 -6.24 15.03 -4.35
C MET A 91 -5.07 15.92 -4.81
N ARG A 92 -5.19 17.24 -4.61
CA ARG A 92 -4.14 18.20 -4.97
C ARG A 92 -2.86 17.95 -4.17
N LYS A 93 -2.96 17.65 -2.88
CA LYS A 93 -1.81 17.30 -2.03
C LYS A 93 -1.14 16.01 -2.50
N ALA A 94 -1.91 14.96 -2.76
CA ALA A 94 -1.37 13.69 -3.27
C ALA A 94 -0.60 13.89 -4.59
N ARG A 95 -1.12 14.73 -5.50
CA ARG A 95 -0.42 15.11 -6.73
C ARG A 95 0.88 15.87 -6.44
N ALA A 96 0.83 16.89 -5.59
CA ALA A 96 2.00 17.72 -5.29
C ALA A 96 3.12 16.91 -4.60
N GLU A 97 2.78 16.01 -3.68
CA GLU A 97 3.73 15.10 -3.04
C GLU A 97 4.41 14.20 -4.08
N PHE A 98 3.64 13.63 -5.00
CA PHE A 98 4.18 12.83 -6.09
C PHE A 98 5.15 13.62 -6.99
N ASP A 99 4.77 14.82 -7.42
CA ASP A 99 5.60 15.66 -8.28
C ASP A 99 6.92 16.03 -7.59
N ASN A 100 6.87 16.33 -6.29
CA ASN A 100 8.07 16.59 -5.48
C ASN A 100 9.00 15.38 -5.40
N LEU A 101 8.46 14.16 -5.25
CA LEU A 101 9.25 12.93 -5.27
C LEU A 101 9.95 12.71 -6.62
N GLN A 102 9.26 12.98 -7.74
CA GLN A 102 9.87 12.89 -9.08
C GLN A 102 11.03 13.87 -9.25
N LEU A 103 10.89 15.10 -8.75
CA LEU A 103 11.99 16.08 -8.77
C LEU A 103 13.20 15.62 -7.96
N GLN A 104 12.97 15.04 -6.78
CA GLN A 104 14.05 14.50 -5.94
C GLN A 104 14.77 13.34 -6.63
N LEU A 105 14.01 12.40 -7.21
CA LEU A 105 14.56 11.25 -7.92
C LEU A 105 15.43 11.70 -9.11
N ASN A 106 14.95 12.66 -9.92
CA ASN A 106 15.70 13.20 -11.04
C ASN A 106 17.00 13.87 -10.58
N ALA A 107 16.95 14.69 -9.53
CA ALA A 107 18.13 15.32 -8.96
C ALA A 107 19.15 14.30 -8.41
N GLN A 108 18.68 13.19 -7.82
CA GLN A 108 19.56 12.10 -7.39
C GLN A 108 20.22 11.39 -8.58
N MET A 109 19.47 11.09 -9.64
CA MET A 109 20.01 10.47 -10.85
C MET A 109 21.10 11.35 -11.49
N GLU A 110 20.85 12.65 -11.63
CA GLU A 110 21.84 13.59 -12.18
C GLU A 110 23.15 13.61 -11.38
N ARG A 111 23.07 13.49 -10.04
CA ARG A 111 24.25 13.43 -9.17
C ARG A 111 25.03 12.13 -9.29
N MET A 112 24.38 11.02 -9.63
CA MET A 112 25.03 9.72 -9.81
C MET A 112 25.71 9.58 -11.18
N THR A 113 25.23 10.31 -12.18
CA THR A 113 25.77 10.30 -13.54
C THR A 113 26.92 11.30 -13.78
N ARG A 114 27.27 12.09 -12.77
CA ARG A 114 28.41 13.03 -12.78
C ARG A 114 29.54 12.47 -11.92
#